data_AF-A0A5N6QYD8-F1
#
_entry.id   AF-A0A5N6QYD8-F1
#
_cell.length_a   1.000
_cell.length_b   1.000
_cell.length_c   1.000
_cell.angle_alpha   90.00
_cell.angle_beta   90.00
_cell.angle_gamma   90.00
#
_symmetry.space_group_name_H-M   'P 1'
#
loop_
_entity.id
_entity.type
_entity.pdbx_description
1 polymer ?
#
loop_
_entity_poly.entity_id
_entity_poly.type
_entity_poly.pdbx_seq_one_letter_code
_entity_poly.pdbx_strand_id
1 'polypeptide(L)'
;MATKAKYVNKALDAAVPLQHPMKIHEAMRYSLLAGGKRVRPILCIASCELVGGDESLAIPVACAVEMIHTMSLIHDDLPCMDNDDLRRRKQTNHRVFGEETAVLAGDALLSLAFEYVAAKTTRVSPESIIQAIAELGSAVGSEGLVAGQITDICSEGTQVSLSKLEYIHVHKTAKLLEASAVVDDVLDVTKSSAELGKTAGKDLASDKATYPKLMGVDKAMKLAGKLADHAMQELAYFEPARAAPLYYLADHIANRQN
;
A
#
# COMPACT_ATOMS: atom_id res chain seq x y z
N MET A 1 -10.81 -1.05 12.30
CA MET A 1 -10.34 0.14 11.54
C MET A 1 -9.98 1.34 12.43
N ALA A 2 -10.89 2.25 12.79
CA ALA A 2 -10.57 3.63 13.24
C ALA A 2 -9.78 3.82 14.56
N THR A 3 -9.57 2.77 15.37
CA THR A 3 -8.74 2.82 16.58
C THR A 3 -7.26 2.57 16.27
N LYS A 4 -6.93 1.36 15.79
CA LYS A 4 -5.59 0.92 15.38
C LYS A 4 -4.99 1.84 14.29
N ALA A 5 -5.88 2.39 13.45
CA ALA A 5 -5.64 3.56 12.60
C ALA A 5 -4.88 4.74 13.24
N LYS A 6 -5.22 5.12 14.48
CA LYS A 6 -4.55 6.22 15.20
C LYS A 6 -3.19 5.77 15.74
N TYR A 7 -3.07 4.49 16.11
CA TYR A 7 -1.85 3.90 16.65
C TYR A 7 -0.73 3.90 15.61
N VAL A 8 -1.00 3.49 14.37
CA VAL A 8 -0.01 3.64 13.29
C VAL A 8 0.25 5.10 12.96
N ASN A 9 -0.74 6.00 12.89
CA ASN A 9 -0.44 7.40 12.61
C ASN A 9 0.57 7.99 13.63
N LYS A 10 0.59 7.49 14.87
CA LYS A 10 1.63 7.76 15.87
C LYS A 10 2.95 7.01 15.59
N ALA A 11 2.90 5.75 15.18
CA ALA A 11 4.10 4.97 14.82
C ALA A 11 4.87 5.57 13.63
N LEU A 12 4.18 5.93 12.53
CA LEU A 12 4.74 6.60 11.36
C LEU A 12 5.32 7.99 11.69
N ASP A 13 4.67 8.73 12.59
CA ASP A 13 5.15 10.03 13.07
C ASP A 13 6.46 9.89 13.87
N ALA A 14 6.56 8.85 14.70
CA ALA A 14 7.80 8.51 15.41
C ALA A 14 8.87 7.85 14.50
N ALA A 15 8.46 7.20 13.41
CA ALA A 15 9.36 6.51 12.47
C ALA A 15 10.20 7.46 11.62
N VAL A 16 9.64 8.63 11.28
CA VAL A 16 10.32 9.66 10.48
C VAL A 16 10.43 10.95 11.30
N PRO A 17 11.40 11.08 12.23
CA PRO A 17 11.57 12.30 13.00
C PRO A 17 11.99 13.49 12.11
N LEU A 18 11.80 14.72 12.60
CA LEU A 18 12.41 15.91 12.01
C LEU A 18 13.85 16.04 12.49
N GLN A 19 14.81 15.96 11.57
CA GLN A 19 16.24 16.05 11.83
C GLN A 19 16.99 16.56 10.60
N HIS A 20 18.29 16.86 10.74
CA HIS A 20 19.12 17.28 9.62
C HIS A 20 19.33 16.12 8.61
N PRO A 21 19.20 16.34 7.29
CA PRO A 21 18.84 17.58 6.61
C PRO A 21 17.32 17.81 6.59
N MET A 22 16.86 18.91 7.21
CA MET A 22 15.43 19.16 7.52
C MET A 22 14.49 19.01 6.32
N LYS A 23 14.85 19.57 5.16
CA LYS A 23 13.98 19.59 3.97
C LYS A 23 13.53 18.20 3.53
N ILE A 24 14.37 17.17 3.64
CA ILE A 24 14.00 15.82 3.21
C ILE A 24 13.04 15.18 4.23
N HIS A 25 13.33 15.33 5.52
CA HIS A 25 12.45 14.84 6.59
C HIS A 25 11.09 15.53 6.57
N GLU A 26 11.03 16.82 6.27
CA GLU A 26 9.79 17.57 6.04
C GLU A 26 9.01 17.03 4.83
N ALA A 27 9.66 16.80 3.69
CA ALA A 27 9.01 16.27 2.50
C ALA A 27 8.50 14.83 2.69
N MET A 28 9.30 13.95 3.30
CA MET A 28 8.89 12.57 3.65
C MET A 28 7.67 12.60 4.58
N ARG A 29 7.74 13.35 5.69
CA ARG A 29 6.65 13.49 6.67
C ARG A 29 5.41 14.14 6.08
N TYR A 30 5.56 15.12 5.18
CA TYR A 30 4.42 15.79 4.55
C TYR A 30 3.51 14.78 3.84
N SER A 31 4.08 13.99 2.92
CA SER A 31 3.33 13.00 2.16
C SER A 31 2.89 11.82 3.03
N LEU A 32 3.74 11.36 3.94
CA LEU A 32 3.47 10.21 4.81
C LEU A 32 2.40 10.54 5.85
N LEU A 33 2.43 11.70 6.48
CA LEU A 33 1.54 12.11 7.58
C LEU A 33 0.35 12.98 7.13
N ALA A 34 0.19 13.26 5.82
CA ALA A 34 -1.02 13.85 5.27
C ALA A 34 -2.28 12.95 5.36
N GLY A 35 -2.25 11.90 6.19
CA GLY A 35 -3.33 10.93 6.39
C GLY A 35 -3.61 10.10 5.15
N GLY A 36 -4.31 10.69 4.17
CA GLY A 36 -5.14 9.91 3.25
C GLY A 36 -6.14 9.13 4.10
N LYS A 37 -6.18 7.82 3.92
CA LYS A 37 -6.51 7.00 5.08
C LYS A 37 -5.40 5.98 5.43
N ARG A 38 -4.83 5.22 4.46
CA ARG A 38 -3.90 4.03 4.50
C ARG A 38 -4.60 2.63 4.58
N VAL A 39 -4.75 1.80 3.54
CA VAL A 39 -5.40 0.43 3.68
C VAL A 39 -4.41 -0.68 4.07
N ARG A 40 -3.24 -0.63 3.44
CA ARG A 40 -2.37 -1.80 3.27
C ARG A 40 -1.99 -2.45 4.61
N PRO A 41 -1.87 -1.71 5.71
CA PRO A 41 -1.68 -2.34 7.00
C PRO A 41 -2.90 -2.44 7.94
N ILE A 42 -4.19 -2.34 7.53
CA ILE A 42 -5.18 -3.29 8.10
C ILE A 42 -4.90 -4.65 7.44
N LEU A 43 -4.35 -4.73 6.23
CA LEU A 43 -4.11 -6.04 5.62
C LEU A 43 -2.87 -6.74 6.19
N CYS A 44 -1.70 -6.09 6.21
CA CYS A 44 -0.48 -6.61 6.87
C CYS A 44 -0.78 -6.94 8.32
N ILE A 45 -0.98 -5.90 9.12
CA ILE A 45 -1.58 -6.03 10.42
C ILE A 45 -3.10 -6.31 10.23
N ALA A 46 -3.46 -7.53 9.82
CA ALA A 46 -4.62 -8.33 10.24
C ALA A 46 -4.51 -9.79 9.79
N SER A 47 -3.70 -10.12 8.77
CA SER A 47 -3.15 -11.47 8.60
C SER A 47 -2.53 -11.95 9.91
N CYS A 48 -1.71 -11.11 10.51
CA CYS A 48 -1.42 -11.06 11.94
C CYS A 48 -2.56 -11.57 12.83
N GLU A 49 -3.64 -10.80 13.04
CA GLU A 49 -4.73 -11.16 13.98
C GLU A 49 -5.38 -12.52 13.67
N LEU A 50 -5.26 -12.98 12.44
CA LEU A 50 -5.71 -14.27 11.97
C LEU A 50 -4.89 -15.44 12.54
N VAL A 51 -3.57 -15.30 12.81
CA VAL A 51 -2.65 -16.45 13.06
C VAL A 51 -2.03 -16.60 14.48
N GLY A 52 -1.25 -15.65 15.04
CA GLY A 52 -0.32 -15.91 16.17
C GLY A 52 -0.53 -15.25 17.57
N GLY A 53 0.28 -14.22 17.91
CA GLY A 53 0.50 -13.41 19.15
C GLY A 53 0.01 -11.91 19.27
N ASP A 54 0.73 -10.83 18.88
CA ASP A 54 0.53 -9.42 19.37
C ASP A 54 0.85 -8.20 18.43
N GLU A 55 -0.10 -7.25 18.30
CA GLU A 55 -0.12 -6.02 17.43
C GLU A 55 1.22 -5.32 17.26
N SER A 56 2.02 -5.21 18.33
CA SER A 56 3.29 -4.49 18.32
C SER A 56 4.40 -5.12 17.46
N LEU A 57 4.24 -6.36 17.00
CA LEU A 57 5.25 -7.09 16.22
C LEU A 57 5.27 -6.71 14.74
N ALA A 58 4.09 -6.46 14.16
CA ALA A 58 3.94 -6.09 12.75
C ALA A 58 3.89 -4.58 12.47
N ILE A 59 3.89 -3.72 13.50
CA ILE A 59 3.97 -2.26 13.34
C ILE A 59 5.19 -1.79 12.51
N PRO A 60 6.40 -2.37 12.62
CA PRO A 60 7.52 -2.03 11.74
C PRO A 60 7.23 -2.31 10.26
N VAL A 61 6.62 -3.47 9.97
CA VAL A 61 6.21 -3.90 8.62
C VAL A 61 5.16 -2.96 8.06
N ALA A 62 4.14 -2.64 8.85
CA ALA A 62 3.09 -1.72 8.49
C ALA A 62 3.62 -0.33 8.10
N CYS A 63 4.49 0.21 8.96
CA CYS A 63 5.17 1.45 8.71
C CYS A 63 5.94 1.40 7.39
N ALA A 64 6.72 0.34 7.16
CA ALA A 64 7.47 0.13 5.92
C ALA A 64 6.56 0.00 4.67
N VAL A 65 5.47 -0.76 4.75
CA VAL A 65 4.49 -0.93 3.66
C VAL A 65 3.79 0.38 3.30
N GLU A 66 3.45 1.22 4.27
CA GLU A 66 2.85 2.53 4.01
C GLU A 66 3.90 3.62 3.67
N MET A 67 5.18 3.45 4.04
CA MET A 67 6.30 4.21 3.48
C MET A 67 6.48 3.88 1.99
N ILE A 68 6.55 2.60 1.61
CA ILE A 68 6.61 2.12 0.22
C ILE A 68 5.40 2.64 -0.58
N HIS A 69 4.19 2.48 -0.05
CA HIS A 69 2.99 3.00 -0.70
C HIS A 69 2.91 4.54 -0.72
N THR A 70 3.60 5.25 0.18
CA THR A 70 3.69 6.71 0.12
C THR A 70 4.73 7.15 -0.91
N MET A 71 5.91 6.51 -0.98
CA MET A 71 6.91 6.85 -1.99
C MET A 71 6.45 6.53 -3.41
N SER A 72 5.72 5.42 -3.60
CA SER A 72 5.15 5.10 -4.91
C SER A 72 4.22 6.21 -5.38
N LEU A 73 3.43 6.81 -4.48
CA LEU A 73 2.58 7.95 -4.79
C LEU A 73 3.38 9.24 -5.00
N ILE A 74 4.44 9.51 -4.22
CA ILE A 74 5.30 10.69 -4.43
C ILE A 74 5.93 10.68 -5.82
N HIS A 75 6.33 9.50 -6.32
CA HIS A 75 6.88 9.33 -7.67
C HIS A 75 5.79 9.32 -8.74
N ASP A 76 4.68 8.61 -8.57
CA ASP A 76 3.49 8.62 -9.45
C ASP A 76 2.92 10.04 -9.62
N ASP A 77 3.04 10.90 -8.61
CA ASP A 77 2.65 12.32 -8.62
C ASP A 77 3.52 13.23 -9.51
N LEU A 78 4.71 12.80 -9.96
CA LEU A 78 5.69 13.67 -10.63
C LEU A 78 5.25 14.15 -12.03
N PRO A 79 5.79 15.28 -12.54
CA PRO A 79 5.47 15.80 -13.89
C PRO A 79 5.83 14.86 -15.05
N CYS A 80 6.77 13.93 -14.84
CA CYS A 80 7.15 12.88 -15.79
C CYS A 80 6.31 11.59 -15.67
N MET A 81 5.33 11.58 -14.77
CA MET A 81 4.44 10.46 -14.45
C MET A 81 2.98 10.96 -14.59
N ASP A 82 2.07 10.71 -13.65
CA ASP A 82 0.67 11.13 -13.77
C ASP A 82 0.48 12.65 -13.67
N ASN A 83 1.47 13.41 -13.17
CA ASN A 83 1.44 14.87 -12.99
C ASN A 83 0.23 15.31 -12.15
N ASP A 84 0.14 14.83 -10.91
CA ASP A 84 -0.90 15.23 -9.95
C ASP A 84 -0.55 16.58 -9.32
N ASP A 85 -1.46 17.56 -9.40
CA ASP A 85 -1.41 18.77 -8.56
C ASP A 85 -1.85 18.47 -7.11
N LEU A 86 -2.72 17.47 -6.90
CA LEU A 86 -3.39 17.21 -5.62
C LEU A 86 -3.41 15.73 -5.21
N ARG A 87 -2.91 15.41 -4.00
CA ARG A 87 -2.98 14.07 -3.39
C ARG A 87 -3.39 14.17 -1.92
N ARG A 88 -4.18 13.19 -1.42
CA ARG A 88 -4.72 13.17 -0.03
C ARG A 88 -5.49 14.47 0.35
N ARG A 89 -6.09 15.19 -0.62
CA ARG A 89 -6.71 16.54 -0.49
C ARG A 89 -5.75 17.69 -0.14
N LYS A 90 -4.45 17.52 -0.38
CA LYS A 90 -3.42 18.57 -0.31
C LYS A 90 -2.70 18.69 -1.65
N GLN A 91 -1.81 19.65 -1.81
CA GLN A 91 -0.86 19.68 -2.93
C GLN A 91 0.05 18.43 -2.90
N THR A 92 0.52 17.99 -4.05
CA THR A 92 1.52 16.91 -4.14
C THR A 92 2.90 17.36 -3.69
N ASN A 93 3.77 16.39 -3.41
CA ASN A 93 5.09 16.65 -2.83
C ASN A 93 5.93 17.60 -3.71
N HIS A 94 5.99 17.33 -5.01
CA HIS A 94 6.80 18.09 -5.95
C HIS A 94 6.32 19.55 -6.10
N ARG A 95 5.02 19.81 -5.89
CA ARG A 95 4.41 21.16 -5.93
C ARG A 95 4.71 21.99 -4.67
N VAL A 96 5.13 21.35 -3.58
CA VAL A 96 5.46 22.00 -2.30
C VAL A 96 6.97 22.11 -2.09
N PHE A 97 7.74 21.08 -2.47
CA PHE A 97 9.18 20.98 -2.17
C PHE A 97 10.09 21.04 -3.41
N GLY A 98 9.54 20.96 -4.62
CA GLY A 98 10.28 20.81 -5.88
C GLY A 98 10.54 19.34 -6.25
N GLU A 99 10.68 19.08 -7.56
CA GLU A 99 10.80 17.73 -8.14
C GLU A 99 11.99 16.94 -7.57
N GLU A 100 13.18 17.55 -7.50
CA GLU A 100 14.39 16.97 -6.90
C GLU A 100 14.14 16.43 -5.48
N THR A 101 13.39 17.17 -4.67
CA THR A 101 13.11 16.81 -3.28
C THR A 101 11.98 15.79 -3.18
N ALA A 102 11.04 15.78 -4.12
CA ALA A 102 10.04 14.72 -4.21
C ALA A 102 10.66 13.37 -4.60
N VAL A 103 11.54 13.34 -5.61
CA VAL A 103 12.31 12.14 -5.99
C VAL A 103 13.05 11.58 -4.78
N LEU A 104 13.92 12.39 -4.18
CA LEU A 104 14.73 11.99 -3.03
C LEU A 104 13.90 11.63 -1.78
N ALA A 105 12.74 12.27 -1.56
CA ALA A 105 11.85 11.93 -0.45
C ALA A 105 11.18 10.56 -0.67
N GLY A 106 10.94 10.18 -1.92
CA GLY A 106 10.51 8.83 -2.28
C GLY A 106 11.62 7.80 -2.06
N ASP A 107 12.84 8.09 -2.53
CA ASP A 107 14.00 7.20 -2.40
C ASP A 107 14.37 6.96 -0.92
N ALA A 108 14.33 8.02 -0.11
CA ALA A 108 14.56 7.95 1.33
C ALA A 108 13.47 7.17 2.07
N LEU A 109 12.19 7.28 1.66
CA LEU A 109 11.10 6.48 2.24
C LEU A 109 11.19 5.00 1.84
N LEU A 110 11.62 4.69 0.61
CA LEU A 110 11.88 3.30 0.17
C LEU A 110 13.04 2.69 0.95
N SER A 111 14.14 3.43 1.10
CA SER A 111 15.32 3.00 1.83
C SER A 111 15.02 2.78 3.32
N LEU A 112 14.32 3.75 3.93
CA LEU A 112 13.89 3.67 5.32
C LEU A 112 12.91 2.53 5.57
N ALA A 113 12.05 2.15 4.61
CA ALA A 113 11.14 1.03 4.79
C ALA A 113 11.88 -0.28 5.13
N PHE A 114 12.93 -0.61 4.37
CA PHE A 114 13.75 -1.80 4.63
C PHE A 114 14.58 -1.66 5.92
N GLU A 115 15.18 -0.49 6.17
CA GLU A 115 15.90 -0.23 7.42
C GLU A 115 15.00 -0.38 8.65
N TYR A 116 13.76 0.11 8.57
CA TYR A 116 12.82 0.11 9.69
C TYR A 116 12.35 -1.30 10.05
N VAL A 117 12.11 -2.17 9.06
CA VAL A 117 11.85 -3.61 9.31
C VAL A 117 13.07 -4.26 9.97
N ALA A 118 14.27 -4.06 9.42
CA ALA A 118 15.50 -4.66 9.95
C ALA A 118 15.83 -4.20 11.38
N ALA A 119 15.62 -2.91 11.67
CA ALA A 119 16.12 -2.26 12.89
C ALA A 119 15.06 -2.06 14.00
N LYS A 120 13.76 -2.27 13.72
CA LYS A 120 12.67 -2.08 14.70
C LYS A 120 11.81 -3.32 14.94
N THR A 121 11.87 -4.34 14.08
CA THR A 121 11.25 -5.64 14.38
C THR A 121 12.01 -6.31 15.52
N THR A 122 11.28 -6.81 16.53
CA THR A 122 11.87 -7.40 17.74
C THR A 122 11.03 -8.58 18.21
N ARG A 123 11.64 -9.53 18.94
CA ARG A 123 11.01 -10.81 19.38
C ARG A 123 10.62 -11.78 18.24
N VAL A 124 10.99 -11.46 16.99
CA VAL A 124 10.95 -12.35 15.82
C VAL A 124 12.37 -12.81 15.48
N SER A 125 12.53 -13.94 14.79
CA SER A 125 13.84 -14.46 14.39
C SER A 125 14.49 -13.63 13.27
N PRO A 126 15.84 -13.55 13.20
CA PRO A 126 16.54 -12.91 12.10
C PRO A 126 16.17 -13.48 10.72
N GLU A 127 15.92 -14.79 10.65
CA GLU A 127 15.56 -15.50 9.41
C GLU A 127 14.22 -15.01 8.86
N SER A 128 13.19 -14.90 9.71
CA SER A 128 11.89 -14.34 9.34
C SER A 128 12.00 -12.85 8.96
N ILE A 129 12.85 -12.07 9.64
CA ILE A 129 13.10 -10.65 9.28
C ILE A 129 13.75 -10.53 7.90
N ILE A 130 14.72 -11.40 7.58
CA ILE A 130 15.36 -11.45 6.26
C ILE A 130 14.36 -11.88 5.18
N GLN A 131 13.52 -12.89 5.44
CA GLN A 131 12.51 -13.34 4.48
C GLN A 131 11.46 -12.24 4.23
N ALA A 132 10.99 -11.54 5.27
CA ALA A 132 10.10 -10.40 5.12
C ALA A 132 10.70 -9.26 4.29
N ILE A 133 11.99 -8.97 4.47
CA ILE A 133 12.72 -7.99 3.64
C ILE A 133 12.80 -8.45 2.18
N ALA A 134 12.99 -9.75 1.93
CA ALA A 134 13.00 -10.32 0.58
C ALA A 134 11.61 -10.25 -0.10
N GLU A 135 10.53 -10.58 0.62
CA GLU A 135 9.16 -10.48 0.11
C GLU A 135 8.75 -9.03 -0.19
N LEU A 136 9.12 -8.06 0.67
CA LEU A 136 8.95 -6.63 0.37
C LEU A 136 9.75 -6.21 -0.87
N GLY A 137 10.98 -6.70 -1.02
CA GLY A 137 11.85 -6.43 -2.16
C GLY A 137 11.27 -6.94 -3.48
N SER A 138 10.78 -8.19 -3.48
CA SER A 138 10.06 -8.79 -4.60
C SER A 138 8.82 -7.97 -4.98
N ALA A 139 7.98 -7.65 -3.99
CA ALA A 139 6.70 -6.99 -4.21
C ALA A 139 6.79 -5.52 -4.61
N VAL A 140 7.89 -4.81 -4.31
CA VAL A 140 8.12 -3.45 -4.83
C VAL A 140 8.90 -3.45 -6.16
N GLY A 141 9.74 -4.46 -6.39
CA GLY A 141 10.74 -4.49 -7.45
C GLY A 141 10.23 -4.74 -8.88
N SER A 142 11.15 -5.19 -9.74
CA SER A 142 10.95 -5.40 -11.18
C SER A 142 9.96 -6.51 -11.56
N GLU A 143 9.49 -7.29 -10.58
CA GLU A 143 8.45 -8.32 -10.71
C GLU A 143 7.20 -7.98 -9.87
N GLY A 144 7.14 -6.78 -9.28
CA GLY A 144 6.08 -6.29 -8.40
C GLY A 144 5.59 -4.90 -8.81
N LEU A 145 5.54 -3.96 -7.87
CA LEU A 145 4.99 -2.62 -8.06
C LEU A 145 5.57 -1.90 -9.28
N VAL A 146 6.90 -1.90 -9.44
CA VAL A 146 7.57 -1.25 -10.59
C VAL A 146 7.22 -1.93 -11.91
N ALA A 147 7.04 -3.26 -11.95
CA ALA A 147 6.59 -3.98 -13.14
C ALA A 147 5.20 -3.51 -13.61
N GLY A 148 4.28 -3.32 -12.65
CA GLY A 148 2.96 -2.78 -12.92
C GLY A 148 3.00 -1.32 -13.36
N GLN A 149 3.83 -0.50 -12.72
CA GLN A 149 3.99 0.92 -13.05
C GLN A 149 4.53 1.12 -14.47
N ILE A 150 5.62 0.44 -14.84
CA ILE A 150 6.18 0.59 -16.19
C ILE A 150 5.25 0.01 -17.26
N THR A 151 4.47 -1.03 -16.94
CA THR A 151 3.47 -1.58 -17.87
C THR A 151 2.25 -0.66 -18.02
N ASP A 152 1.85 0.10 -16.98
CA ASP A 152 0.83 1.15 -17.07
C ASP A 152 1.29 2.27 -18.02
N ILE A 153 2.47 2.83 -17.77
CA ILE A 153 3.08 3.90 -18.59
C ILE A 153 3.25 3.46 -20.05
N CYS A 154 3.84 2.28 -20.28
CA CYS A 154 3.98 1.68 -21.62
C CYS A 154 2.66 1.12 -22.20
N SER A 155 1.51 1.51 -21.66
CA SER A 155 0.17 1.26 -22.20
C SER A 155 -0.64 2.53 -22.48
N GLU A 156 -0.17 3.71 -22.05
CA GLU A 156 -0.87 4.97 -22.28
C GLU A 156 -0.98 5.30 -23.79
N GLY A 157 -2.16 5.74 -24.23
CA GLY A 157 -2.44 5.99 -25.65
C GLY A 157 -2.48 4.74 -26.54
N THR A 158 -2.54 3.54 -25.94
CA THR A 158 -2.61 2.25 -26.68
C THR A 158 -3.87 1.46 -26.36
N GLN A 159 -4.27 0.56 -27.28
CA GLN A 159 -5.37 -0.35 -27.01
C GLN A 159 -4.90 -1.52 -26.12
N VAL A 160 -5.43 -1.59 -24.90
CA VAL A 160 -5.05 -2.56 -23.86
C VAL A 160 -6.03 -3.74 -23.83
N SER A 161 -5.53 -4.98 -23.83
CA SER A 161 -6.34 -6.18 -23.62
C SER A 161 -6.76 -6.32 -22.16
N LEU A 162 -7.85 -7.03 -21.89
CA LEU A 162 -8.29 -7.33 -20.52
C LEU A 162 -7.16 -7.99 -19.70
N SER A 163 -6.44 -8.95 -20.29
CA SER A 163 -5.30 -9.63 -19.67
C SER A 163 -4.10 -8.71 -19.36
N LYS A 164 -3.82 -7.69 -20.19
CA LYS A 164 -2.77 -6.71 -19.92
C LYS A 164 -3.21 -5.74 -18.81
N LEU A 165 -4.49 -5.38 -18.75
CA LEU A 165 -5.05 -4.58 -17.66
C LEU A 165 -5.06 -5.35 -16.32
N GLU A 166 -5.43 -6.63 -16.35
CA GLU A 166 -5.33 -7.55 -15.20
C GLU A 166 -3.88 -7.62 -14.70
N TYR A 167 -2.90 -7.80 -15.59
CA TYR A 167 -1.47 -7.75 -15.25
C TYR A 167 -1.08 -6.42 -14.58
N ILE A 168 -1.46 -5.28 -15.15
CA ILE A 168 -1.18 -3.95 -14.57
C ILE A 168 -1.75 -3.84 -13.16
N HIS A 169 -3.02 -4.22 -12.94
CA HIS A 169 -3.66 -4.12 -11.63
C HIS A 169 -3.06 -5.09 -10.59
N VAL A 170 -2.72 -6.32 -11.00
CA VAL A 170 -2.03 -7.29 -10.13
C VAL A 170 -0.71 -6.70 -9.65
N HIS A 171 0.11 -6.15 -10.54
CA HIS A 171 1.45 -5.70 -10.19
C HIS A 171 1.46 -4.31 -9.54
N LYS A 172 0.78 -3.30 -10.11
CA LYS A 172 0.74 -1.90 -9.60
C LYS A 172 -0.02 -1.78 -8.28
N THR A 173 -0.96 -2.69 -7.96
CA THR A 173 -1.80 -2.60 -6.77
C THR A 173 -1.81 -3.84 -5.89
N ALA A 174 -2.03 -5.03 -6.46
CA ALA A 174 -2.26 -6.25 -5.67
C ALA A 174 -0.98 -6.79 -5.02
N LYS A 175 0.17 -6.81 -5.72
CA LYS A 175 1.44 -7.35 -5.18
C LYS A 175 1.86 -6.70 -3.85
N LEU A 176 1.66 -5.38 -3.68
CA LEU A 176 1.94 -4.73 -2.40
C LEU A 176 0.86 -4.98 -1.33
N LEU A 177 -0.38 -5.35 -1.70
CA LEU A 177 -1.42 -5.80 -0.75
C LEU A 177 -1.19 -7.26 -0.32
N GLU A 178 -0.86 -8.13 -1.27
CA GLU A 178 -0.43 -9.51 -1.05
C GLU A 178 0.80 -9.55 -0.14
N ALA A 179 1.86 -8.80 -0.47
CA ALA A 179 3.02 -8.67 0.40
C ALA A 179 2.71 -7.95 1.72
N SER A 180 1.64 -7.14 1.83
CA SER A 180 1.20 -6.71 3.15
C SER A 180 0.87 -7.95 3.98
N ALA A 181 -0.02 -8.81 3.51
CA ALA A 181 -0.42 -10.04 4.20
C ALA A 181 0.73 -11.07 4.39
N VAL A 182 1.58 -11.28 3.37
CA VAL A 182 2.58 -12.36 3.34
C VAL A 182 3.87 -12.00 4.09
N VAL A 183 4.36 -10.76 3.97
CA VAL A 183 5.52 -10.27 4.76
C VAL A 183 5.19 -10.33 6.25
N ASP A 184 3.92 -10.07 6.56
CA ASP A 184 3.33 -10.30 7.87
C ASP A 184 3.39 -11.79 8.22
N ASP A 185 2.64 -12.69 7.56
CA ASP A 185 2.64 -14.17 7.83
C ASP A 185 4.05 -14.81 7.98
N VAL A 186 5.05 -14.30 7.25
CA VAL A 186 6.46 -14.71 7.30
C VAL A 186 7.19 -14.29 8.59
N LEU A 187 6.94 -13.09 9.07
CA LEU A 187 7.31 -12.64 10.43
C LEU A 187 6.38 -13.26 11.48
N ASP A 188 5.17 -13.60 11.06
CA ASP A 188 4.03 -13.83 11.92
C ASP A 188 3.78 -15.29 12.25
N VAL A 189 4.84 -15.87 12.79
CA VAL A 189 4.67 -16.88 13.81
C VAL A 189 3.90 -16.32 15.05
N THR A 190 3.63 -14.98 15.17
CA THR A 190 3.13 -14.30 16.43
C THR A 190 2.33 -12.91 16.43
N LYS A 191 1.19 -12.64 15.70
CA LYS A 191 0.09 -11.56 15.69
C LYS A 191 0.36 -10.01 15.82
N SER A 192 -0.53 -8.94 15.75
CA SER A 192 -2.01 -8.71 15.83
C SER A 192 -2.74 -7.33 15.39
N SER A 193 -2.66 -6.79 14.16
CA SER A 193 -3.58 -5.73 13.52
C SER A 193 -3.56 -4.19 13.89
N ALA A 194 -3.85 -3.05 13.16
CA ALA A 194 -4.41 -2.69 11.80
C ALA A 194 -4.51 -1.15 11.34
N GLU A 195 -4.52 -0.80 10.02
CA GLU A 195 -4.75 0.54 9.31
C GLU A 195 -5.79 0.73 8.11
N LEU A 196 -6.74 1.69 8.22
CA LEU A 196 -7.54 2.55 7.25
C LEU A 196 -7.96 2.29 5.70
N GLY A 197 -7.59 3.15 4.69
CA GLY A 197 -8.30 3.55 3.39
C GLY A 197 -7.50 4.43 2.32
N LYS A 198 -8.06 5.20 1.31
CA LYS A 198 -7.35 6.35 0.59
C LYS A 198 -8.19 7.50 -0.17
N THR A 199 -8.03 7.83 -1.48
CA THR A 199 -8.67 8.98 -2.27
C THR A 199 -8.74 8.67 -3.81
N ALA A 200 -9.61 9.32 -4.63
CA ALA A 200 -9.88 8.94 -6.05
C ALA A 200 -10.22 10.10 -7.04
N GLY A 201 -10.16 9.86 -8.37
CA GLY A 201 -10.92 10.63 -9.38
C GLY A 201 -10.35 10.92 -10.79
N LYS A 202 -9.12 10.52 -11.17
CA LYS A 202 -8.41 11.11 -12.34
C LYS A 202 -8.61 10.42 -13.70
N ASP A 203 -8.98 9.14 -13.72
CA ASP A 203 -8.85 8.19 -14.85
C ASP A 203 -9.72 8.48 -16.11
N LEU A 204 -10.44 9.60 -16.15
CA LEU A 204 -11.25 10.05 -17.29
C LEU A 204 -10.54 11.12 -18.15
N ALA A 205 -9.44 11.71 -17.66
CA ALA A 205 -8.71 12.76 -18.36
C ALA A 205 -7.44 12.25 -19.08
N SER A 206 -6.90 11.11 -18.66
CA SER A 206 -5.83 10.37 -19.35
C SER A 206 -6.43 9.23 -20.18
N ASP A 207 -5.75 8.81 -21.26
CA ASP A 207 -6.24 7.70 -22.09
C ASP A 207 -5.97 6.31 -21.46
N LYS A 208 -5.77 6.23 -20.15
CA LYS A 208 -5.50 4.98 -19.42
C LYS A 208 -6.62 3.96 -19.60
N ALA A 209 -6.24 2.68 -19.54
CA ALA A 209 -7.19 1.58 -19.57
C ALA A 209 -7.72 1.29 -18.16
N THR A 210 -9.03 1.09 -18.02
CA THR A 210 -9.69 0.77 -16.75
C THR A 210 -10.84 -0.21 -16.98
N TYR A 211 -11.25 -0.97 -15.96
CA TYR A 211 -12.37 -1.90 -16.10
C TYR A 211 -13.68 -1.20 -16.56
N PRO A 212 -14.08 -0.03 -16.02
CA PRO A 212 -15.23 0.71 -16.55
C PRO A 212 -15.10 1.08 -18.03
N LYS A 213 -13.91 1.44 -18.50
CA LYS A 213 -13.63 1.76 -19.92
C LYS A 213 -13.69 0.54 -20.83
N LEU A 214 -13.19 -0.63 -20.39
CA LEU A 214 -13.14 -1.85 -21.20
C LEU A 214 -14.44 -2.68 -21.19
N MET A 215 -15.19 -2.70 -20.07
CA MET A 215 -16.35 -3.58 -19.91
C MET A 215 -17.64 -2.90 -19.45
N GLY A 216 -17.60 -1.61 -19.09
CA GLY A 216 -18.74 -0.86 -18.57
C GLY A 216 -18.88 -0.97 -17.04
N VAL A 217 -19.41 0.07 -16.41
CA VAL A 217 -19.52 0.21 -14.95
C VAL A 217 -20.24 -1.00 -14.32
N ASP A 218 -21.38 -1.42 -14.85
CA ASP A 218 -22.16 -2.54 -14.30
C ASP A 218 -21.39 -3.87 -14.27
N LYS A 219 -20.51 -4.09 -15.26
CA LYS A 219 -19.68 -5.31 -15.30
C LYS A 219 -18.49 -5.19 -14.35
N ALA A 220 -17.88 -4.02 -14.25
CA ALA A 220 -16.82 -3.73 -13.28
C ALA A 220 -17.33 -3.89 -11.82
N MET A 221 -18.53 -3.38 -11.51
CA MET A 221 -19.15 -3.56 -10.18
C MET A 221 -19.49 -5.03 -9.90
N LYS A 222 -20.01 -5.78 -10.88
CA LYS A 222 -20.25 -7.24 -10.74
C LYS A 222 -18.96 -8.05 -10.59
N LEU A 223 -17.86 -7.61 -11.21
CA LEU A 223 -16.54 -8.20 -11.02
C LEU A 223 -15.99 -7.91 -9.61
N ALA A 224 -16.11 -6.67 -9.12
CA ALA A 224 -15.72 -6.30 -7.76
C ALA A 224 -16.47 -7.11 -6.70
N GLY A 225 -17.80 -7.29 -6.86
CA GLY A 225 -18.60 -8.15 -5.98
C GLY A 225 -18.08 -9.60 -5.96
N LYS A 226 -17.88 -10.22 -7.14
CA LYS A 226 -17.32 -11.59 -7.24
C LYS A 226 -15.94 -11.74 -6.61
N LEU A 227 -15.08 -10.73 -6.74
CA LEU A 227 -13.74 -10.74 -6.12
C LEU A 227 -13.83 -10.61 -4.60
N ALA A 228 -14.79 -9.85 -4.07
CA ALA A 228 -15.09 -9.82 -2.65
C ALA A 228 -15.63 -11.17 -2.17
N ASP A 229 -16.62 -11.75 -2.84
CA ASP A 229 -17.19 -13.08 -2.53
C ASP A 229 -16.08 -14.15 -2.48
N HIS A 230 -15.15 -14.14 -3.45
CA HIS A 230 -14.02 -15.06 -3.50
C HIS A 230 -13.04 -14.84 -2.34
N ALA A 231 -12.68 -13.59 -2.04
CA ALA A 231 -11.83 -13.26 -0.89
C ALA A 231 -12.48 -13.68 0.45
N MET A 232 -13.80 -13.64 0.55
CA MET A 232 -14.53 -14.16 1.72
C MET A 232 -14.54 -15.70 1.77
N GLN A 233 -14.56 -16.39 0.63
CA GLN A 233 -14.46 -17.84 0.56
C GLN A 233 -13.07 -18.34 0.97
N GLU A 234 -12.00 -17.66 0.56
CA GLU A 234 -10.62 -17.97 1.00
C GLU A 234 -10.42 -17.81 2.52
N LEU A 235 -11.22 -16.96 3.19
CA LEU A 235 -11.19 -16.80 4.64
C LEU A 235 -11.98 -17.87 5.41
N ALA A 236 -12.79 -18.70 4.73
CA ALA A 236 -13.76 -19.59 5.36
C ALA A 236 -13.17 -20.78 6.13
N TYR A 237 -11.86 -21.05 5.99
CA TYR A 237 -11.18 -22.09 6.78
C TYR A 237 -10.70 -21.60 8.16
N PHE A 238 -10.72 -20.28 8.41
CA PHE A 238 -10.39 -19.71 9.71
C PHE A 238 -11.61 -19.65 10.65
N GLU A 239 -11.34 -19.55 11.95
CA GLU A 239 -12.36 -19.27 12.95
C GLU A 239 -13.07 -17.93 12.62
N PRO A 240 -14.42 -17.88 12.49
CA PRO A 240 -15.12 -16.67 12.04
C PRO A 240 -14.86 -15.43 12.91
N ALA A 241 -14.64 -15.61 14.22
CA ALA A 241 -14.28 -14.52 15.12
C ALA A 241 -12.90 -13.90 14.83
N ARG A 242 -11.94 -14.71 14.36
CA ARG A 242 -10.58 -14.28 13.98
C ARG A 242 -10.55 -13.69 12.57
N ALA A 243 -11.37 -14.20 11.67
CA ALA A 243 -11.49 -13.71 10.29
C ALA A 243 -12.36 -12.43 10.15
N ALA A 244 -13.17 -12.08 11.15
CA ALA A 244 -14.05 -10.91 11.13
C ALA A 244 -13.38 -9.57 10.70
N PRO A 245 -12.13 -9.23 11.10
CA PRO A 245 -11.45 -8.02 10.62
C PRO A 245 -11.16 -8.05 9.11
N LEU A 246 -10.87 -9.24 8.56
CA LEU A 246 -10.56 -9.45 7.14
C LEU A 246 -11.84 -9.51 6.28
N TYR A 247 -12.91 -10.12 6.79
CA TYR A 247 -14.25 -10.01 6.19
C TYR A 247 -14.70 -8.55 6.07
N TYR A 248 -14.55 -7.76 7.14
CA TYR A 248 -14.84 -6.32 7.12
C TYR A 248 -13.91 -5.55 6.16
N LEU A 249 -12.65 -5.98 6.00
CA LEU A 249 -11.73 -5.40 5.03
C LEU A 249 -12.19 -5.63 3.59
N ALA A 250 -12.56 -6.86 3.25
CA ALA A 250 -13.00 -7.23 1.90
C ALA A 250 -14.25 -6.45 1.49
N ASP A 251 -15.26 -6.41 2.36
CA ASP A 251 -16.45 -5.57 2.19
C ASP A 251 -16.09 -4.08 2.07
N HIS A 252 -15.27 -3.54 2.99
CA HIS A 252 -14.89 -2.13 2.93
C HIS A 252 -14.07 -1.76 1.70
N ILE A 253 -13.24 -2.66 1.17
CA ILE A 253 -12.48 -2.42 -0.07
C ILE A 253 -13.44 -2.38 -1.27
N ALA A 254 -14.44 -3.26 -1.32
CA ALA A 254 -15.39 -3.36 -2.42
C ALA A 254 -16.48 -2.27 -2.41
N ASN A 255 -17.03 -1.94 -1.24
CA ASN A 255 -18.25 -1.14 -1.09
C ASN A 255 -18.02 0.30 -0.61
N ARG A 256 -16.76 0.75 -0.41
CA ARG A 256 -16.44 2.14 -0.03
C ARG A 256 -16.75 3.16 -1.13
N GLN A 257 -17.25 4.32 -0.73
CA GLN A 257 -17.45 5.49 -1.60
C GLN A 257 -16.21 6.41 -1.71
N ASN A 258 -15.18 6.18 -0.87
CA ASN A 258 -13.95 6.99 -0.77
C ASN A 258 -12.76 6.12 -0.35
#